data_AF-D2H662-F1
#
_entry.id   AF-D2H662-F1
#
_cell.length_a   1.000
_cell.length_b   1.000
_cell.length_c   1.000
_cell.angle_alpha   90.00
_cell.angle_beta   90.00
_cell.angle_gamma   90.00
#
_symmetry.space_group_name_H-M   'P 1'
#
loop_
_entity.id
_entity.type
_entity.pdbx_description
1 polymer ?
#
loop_
_entity_poly.entity_id
_entity_poly.type
_entity_poly.pdbx_seq_one_letter_code
_entity_poly.pdbx_strand_id
1 'polypeptide(L)'
;EFYGRGAPYNALTGKDSTRGVAKMSLDPADLTHDTTGLTAEELKSLDDVFTKVYKAKYPIVGYTARRILNEDGSPNLDFKPEDQPHFDTRDEF
;
A
#
# COMPACT_ATOMS: atom_id res chain seq x y z
N GLU A 1 -8.24 -15.81 5.18
CA GLU A 1 -7.64 -16.23 6.47
C GLU A 1 -6.89 -15.10 7.18
N PHE A 2 -6.06 -14.30 6.52
CA PHE A 2 -5.23 -13.30 7.20
C PHE A 2 -5.89 -11.94 7.53
N TYR A 3 -6.77 -11.44 6.65
CA TYR A 3 -7.29 -10.07 6.73
C TYR A 3 -8.75 -9.97 7.19
N GLY A 4 -9.46 -11.10 7.30
CA GLY A 4 -10.87 -11.14 7.72
C GLY A 4 -11.07 -10.61 9.15
N ARG A 5 -12.32 -10.32 9.53
CA ARG A 5 -12.65 -9.84 10.89
C ARG A 5 -12.06 -10.77 11.95
N GLY A 6 -11.27 -10.21 12.88
CA GLY A 6 -10.62 -10.95 13.97
C GLY A 6 -9.37 -11.76 13.57
N ALA A 7 -8.96 -11.71 12.30
CA ALA A 7 -7.73 -12.36 11.84
C ALA A 7 -6.47 -11.55 12.20
N PRO A 8 -5.27 -12.16 12.18
CA PRO A 8 -4.03 -11.51 12.65
C PRO A 8 -3.68 -10.19 11.94
N TYR A 9 -4.02 -10.07 10.65
CA TYR A 9 -3.74 -8.86 9.86
C TYR A 9 -5.01 -8.06 9.56
N ASN A 10 -6.09 -8.28 10.32
CA ASN A 10 -7.32 -7.51 10.15
C ASN A 10 -7.10 -6.00 10.30
N ALA A 11 -6.15 -5.58 11.14
CA ALA A 11 -5.81 -4.18 11.36
C ALA A 11 -5.38 -3.43 10.07
N LEU A 12 -4.81 -4.16 9.09
CA LEU A 12 -4.32 -3.61 7.82
C LEU A 12 -5.44 -3.41 6.78
N THR A 13 -6.63 -3.96 7.01
CA THR A 13 -7.70 -4.02 6.00
C THR A 13 -8.27 -2.65 5.72
N GLY A 14 -8.32 -2.26 4.43
CA GLY A 14 -8.90 -0.99 3.98
C GLY A 14 -8.08 0.24 4.37
N LYS A 15 -6.81 0.06 4.77
CA LYS A 15 -5.91 1.15 5.17
C LYS A 15 -4.67 1.15 4.32
N ASP A 16 -4.15 2.34 4.06
CA ASP A 16 -2.78 2.46 3.62
C ASP A 16 -1.86 2.12 4.79
N SER A 17 -1.20 0.97 4.70
CA SER A 17 -0.36 0.42 5.77
C SER A 17 1.13 0.46 5.39
N THR A 18 1.52 1.34 4.46
CA THR A 18 2.88 1.46 3.94
C THR A 18 3.92 1.53 5.07
N ARG A 19 3.73 2.41 6.04
CA ARG A 19 4.63 2.54 7.20
C ARG A 19 4.62 1.29 8.09
N GLY A 20 3.44 0.73 8.36
CA GLY A 20 3.28 -0.49 9.13
C GLY A 20 4.03 -1.67 8.51
N VAL A 21 3.97 -1.80 7.18
CA VAL A 21 4.73 -2.82 6.44
C VAL A 21 6.24 -2.57 6.52
N ALA A 22 6.68 -1.33 6.33
CA ALA A 22 8.10 -0.96 6.44
C ALA A 22 8.69 -1.34 7.81
N LYS A 23 7.91 -1.09 8.87
CA LYS A 23 8.29 -1.31 10.27
C LYS A 23 7.93 -2.69 10.83
N MET A 24 7.25 -3.54 10.07
CA MET A 24 6.63 -4.79 10.56
C MET A 24 5.73 -4.58 11.79
N SER A 25 4.95 -3.50 11.77
CA SER A 25 4.14 -3.01 12.89
C SER A 25 2.64 -3.11 12.59
N LEU A 26 1.88 -3.54 13.60
CA LEU A 26 0.41 -3.47 13.63
C LEU A 26 -0.11 -2.39 14.58
N ASP A 27 0.78 -1.53 15.10
CA ASP A 27 0.39 -0.40 15.93
C ASP A 27 -0.48 0.57 15.10
N PRO A 28 -1.67 0.96 15.56
CA PRO A 28 -2.52 1.92 14.87
C PRO A 28 -1.81 3.21 14.40
N ALA A 29 -0.80 3.68 15.14
CA ALA A 29 -0.04 4.88 14.78
C ALA A 29 0.86 4.68 13.54
N ASP A 30 1.27 3.44 13.26
CA ASP A 30 2.07 3.09 12.09
C ASP A 30 1.20 2.71 10.87
N LEU A 31 -0.12 2.57 11.02
CA LEU A 31 -1.04 2.21 9.92
C LEU A 31 -1.39 3.43 9.06
N THR A 32 -0.37 3.96 8.40
CA THR A 32 -0.43 5.14 7.55
C THR A 32 0.45 4.98 6.30
N HIS A 33 0.14 5.80 5.31
CA HIS A 33 0.93 6.01 4.09
C HIS A 33 2.27 6.73 4.33
N ASP A 34 2.42 7.41 5.47
CA ASP A 34 3.55 8.33 5.70
C ASP A 34 4.88 7.61 5.91
N THR A 35 5.80 7.80 4.97
CA THR A 35 7.16 7.26 4.99
C THR A 35 8.18 8.19 5.64
N THR A 36 7.75 9.36 6.11
CA THR A 36 8.63 10.33 6.77
C THR A 36 9.31 9.70 7.99
N GLY A 37 10.62 9.93 8.09
CA GLY A 37 11.43 9.44 9.20
C GLY A 37 11.67 7.92 9.22
N LEU A 38 11.29 7.20 8.16
CA LEU A 38 11.75 5.82 7.98
C LEU A 38 13.24 5.79 7.66
N THR A 39 13.92 4.79 8.22
CA THR A 39 15.32 4.48 7.93
C THR A 39 15.48 3.88 6.54
N ALA A 40 16.71 3.85 6.03
CA ALA A 40 17.01 3.22 4.75
C ALA A 40 16.69 1.72 4.76
N GLU A 41 16.92 1.06 5.89
CA GLU A 41 16.60 -0.36 6.11
C GLU A 41 15.09 -0.61 6.08
N GLU A 42 14.29 0.24 6.72
CA GLU A 42 12.82 0.13 6.71
C GLU A 42 12.24 0.39 5.30
N LEU A 43 12.78 1.37 4.57
CA LEU A 43 12.38 1.61 3.18
C LEU A 43 12.74 0.44 2.26
N LYS A 44 13.91 -0.18 2.47
CA LYS A 44 14.29 -1.40 1.75
C LYS A 44 13.36 -2.57 2.11
N SER A 45 13.05 -2.74 3.39
CA SER A 45 12.11 -3.76 3.88
C SER A 45 10.74 -3.60 3.22
N LEU A 46 10.24 -2.35 3.13
CA LEU A 46 9.00 -2.03 2.44
C LEU A 46 9.01 -2.48 0.97
N ASP A 47 10.05 -2.09 0.22
CA ASP A 47 10.16 -2.46 -1.20
C ASP A 47 10.24 -3.98 -1.41
N ASP A 48 11.05 -4.65 -0.57
CA ASP A 48 11.20 -6.11 -0.60
C ASP A 48 9.87 -6.81 -0.31
N VAL A 49 9.12 -6.40 0.72
CA VAL A 49 7.82 -7.00 1.05
C VAL A 49 6.79 -6.72 -0.03
N PHE A 50 6.72 -5.47 -0.52
CA PHE A 50 5.79 -5.11 -1.59
C PHE A 50 6.03 -5.95 -2.85
N THR A 51 7.28 -6.01 -3.30
CA THR A 51 7.64 -6.67 -4.56
C THR A 51 7.60 -8.20 -4.45
N LYS A 52 8.14 -8.78 -3.37
CA LYS A 52 8.29 -10.25 -3.26
C LYS A 52 7.07 -10.93 -2.65
N VAL A 53 6.26 -10.22 -1.86
CA VAL A 53 5.10 -10.80 -1.17
C VAL A 53 3.80 -10.31 -1.77
N TYR A 54 3.55 -9.00 -1.76
CA TYR A 54 2.25 -8.47 -2.19
C TYR A 54 2.03 -8.62 -3.69
N LYS A 55 2.95 -8.11 -4.53
CA LYS A 55 2.83 -8.24 -5.99
C LYS A 55 2.81 -9.69 -6.48
N ALA A 56 3.48 -10.59 -5.76
CA ALA A 56 3.51 -12.00 -6.12
C ALA A 56 2.19 -12.74 -5.76
N LYS A 57 1.44 -12.27 -4.76
CA LYS A 57 0.26 -12.98 -4.22
C LYS A 57 -1.07 -12.33 -4.54
N TYR A 58 -1.10 -11.03 -4.79
CA TYR A 58 -2.33 -10.26 -4.92
C TYR A 58 -2.29 -9.38 -6.17
N PRO A 59 -3.37 -9.37 -6.98
CA PRO A 59 -3.48 -8.43 -8.08
C PRO A 59 -3.57 -7.01 -7.52
N ILE A 60 -2.96 -6.06 -8.23
CA ILE A 60 -3.13 -4.64 -7.96
C ILE A 60 -4.37 -4.20 -8.71
N VAL A 61 -5.39 -3.76 -7.97
CA VAL A 61 -6.73 -3.45 -8.51
C VAL A 61 -6.98 -1.95 -8.65
N GLY A 62 -6.01 -1.11 -8.34
CA GLY A 62 -6.12 0.35 -8.44
C GLY A 62 -5.19 1.08 -7.49
N TYR A 63 -5.53 2.35 -7.23
CA TYR A 63 -4.75 3.27 -6.43
C TYR A 63 -5.58 3.83 -5.28
N THR A 64 -4.92 4.18 -4.18
CA THR A 64 -5.58 4.82 -3.05
C THR A 64 -6.06 6.22 -3.44
N ALA A 65 -7.16 6.68 -2.84
CA ALA A 65 -7.73 8.00 -3.11
C ALA A 65 -6.68 9.13 -2.98
N ARG A 66 -5.81 9.05 -1.96
CA ARG A 66 -4.70 9.98 -1.75
C ARG A 66 -3.74 10.09 -2.94
N ARG A 67 -3.57 9.01 -3.71
CA ARG A 67 -2.66 9.01 -4.86
C ARG A 67 -3.27 9.70 -6.08
N ILE A 68 -4.59 9.61 -6.24
CA ILE A 68 -5.32 10.06 -7.43
C ILE A 68 -6.15 11.33 -7.22
N LEU A 69 -6.34 11.77 -5.97
CA LEU A 69 -7.07 12.98 -5.60
C LEU A 69 -6.16 13.93 -4.80
N ASN A 70 -6.43 15.23 -4.92
CA ASN A 70 -5.92 16.27 -4.03
C ASN A 70 -6.66 16.23 -2.68
N GLU A 71 -6.20 17.02 -1.70
CA GLU A 71 -6.83 17.08 -0.37
C GLU A 71 -8.29 17.57 -0.41
N ASP A 72 -8.65 18.39 -1.39
CA ASP A 72 -10.01 18.88 -1.62
C ASP A 72 -10.91 17.87 -2.37
N GLY A 73 -10.37 16.69 -2.72
CA GLY A 73 -11.07 15.63 -3.44
C GLY A 73 -11.12 15.83 -4.97
N SER A 74 -10.54 16.91 -5.50
CA SER A 74 -10.39 17.08 -6.95
C SER A 74 -9.36 16.10 -7.52
N PRO A 75 -9.45 15.70 -8.80
CA PRO A 75 -8.44 14.83 -9.42
C PRO A 75 -7.03 15.43 -9.37
N ASN A 76 -6.04 14.59 -9.02
CA ASN A 76 -4.64 14.94 -9.10
C ASN A 76 -4.16 14.85 -10.57
N LEU A 77 -3.96 15.98 -11.24
CA LEU A 77 -3.54 16.03 -12.65
C LEU A 77 -2.08 15.60 -12.86
N ASP A 78 -1.26 15.59 -11.81
CA ASP A 78 0.12 15.11 -11.85
C ASP A 78 0.19 13.57 -11.73
N PHE A 79 -0.94 12.91 -11.44
CA PHE A 79 -1.01 11.46 -11.43
C PHE A 79 -0.99 10.90 -12.86
N LYS A 80 0.12 10.25 -13.20
CA LYS A 80 0.33 9.55 -14.48
C LYS A 80 0.37 8.04 -14.26
N PRO A 81 -0.71 7.29 -14.58
CA PRO A 81 -0.72 5.83 -14.47
C PRO A 81 0.40 5.16 -15.27
N GLU A 82 0.77 5.73 -16.43
CA GLU A 82 1.78 5.23 -17.36
C GLU A 82 3.21 5.29 -16.83
N ASP A 83 3.49 6.17 -15.86
CA ASP A 83 4.81 6.28 -15.22
C ASP A 83 5.04 5.19 -14.16
N GLN A 84 4.00 4.39 -13.89
CA GLN A 84 4.04 3.32 -12.90
C GLN A 84 4.31 1.98 -13.59
N PRO A 85 4.96 1.02 -12.90
CA PRO A 85 5.20 -0.29 -13.46
C PRO A 85 3.88 -0.85 -13.98
N HIS A 86 3.82 -1.18 -15.28
CA HIS A 86 2.65 -1.81 -15.90
C HIS A 86 2.23 -2.98 -15.01
N PHE A 87 1.14 -2.78 -14.29
CA PHE A 87 0.54 -3.84 -13.51
C PHE A 87 -0.14 -4.76 -14.51
N ASP A 88 0.22 -6.05 -14.51
CA ASP A 88 -0.65 -7.07 -15.07
C ASP A 88 -1.89 -7.10 -14.20
N THR A 89 -2.86 -6.23 -14.51
CA THR A 89 -4.22 -6.37 -14.01
C THR A 89 -4.76 -7.67 -14.62
N ARG A 90 -4.63 -8.77 -13.88
CA ARG A 90 -5.40 -9.98 -14.20
C ARG A 90 -6.86 -9.59 -14.06
N ASP A 91 -7.53 -9.44 -15.20
CA ASP A 91 -8.99 -9.38 -15.28
C ASP A 91 -9.52 -10.74 -14.81
N GLU A 92 -9.73 -10.87 -13.50
CA GLU A 92 -10.46 -11.98 -12.90
C GLU A 92 -11.71 -11.44 -12.23
N PHE A 93 -12.68 -11.05 -13.07
CA PHE A 93 -14.09 -10.92 -12.71
C PHE A 93 -14.97 -11.42 -13.86
#